data_AF-A0A554WPA5-F1
#
_entry.id   AF-A0A554WPA5-F1
#
_cell.length_a   1.000
_cell.length_b   1.000
_cell.length_c   1.000
_cell.angle_alpha   90.00
_cell.angle_beta   90.00
_cell.angle_gamma   90.00
#
_symmetry.space_group_name_H-M   'P 1'
#
loop_
_entity.id
_entity.type
_entity.pdbx_description
1 polymer ?
#
loop_
_entity_poly.entity_id
_entity_poly.type
_entity_poly.pdbx_seq_one_letter_code
_entity_poly.pdbx_strand_id
1 'polypeptide(L)'
;MIEMDKKQMLANWPKLQRGLERMALFLDGQRVFDEARLPTNAVLPVIAAAYEFIPEDGDFLAKAEKLLRRYLWSAFFTDRYENSAASRAFADFKAIKELLKNPGFSDADLAAVPVLNRSEFPLADVDSLMAAGWPKAAGIEARAILAVTTYLGAIDFADHKPATYDSIQRREYHHIFPDALLSEVGMPSYLALNCALITWKTNRMIGRKDPLEYLQERVDWADENVVRERLKSHLISFDLLCKAHYAGMEGDLLKQKLEVDYNEFLRDRAKLVVAAMKSLAGGDSPTLETLWSTHLTNNADVAAARETLIYSPPAPCAGSLSAAGCGTIPGTAWGQ
;
A
#
# COMPACT_ATOMS: atom_id res chain seq x y z
N MET A 1 -18.98 -35.45 -11.32
CA MET A 1 -19.90 -34.30 -11.15
C MET A 1 -20.26 -34.27 -9.68
N ILE A 2 -19.82 -33.26 -8.92
CA ILE A 2 -20.24 -33.10 -7.52
C ILE A 2 -21.63 -32.47 -7.59
N GLU A 3 -22.68 -33.26 -7.36
CA GLU A 3 -24.03 -32.71 -7.20
C GLU A 3 -24.20 -32.17 -5.79
N MET A 4 -24.71 -30.95 -5.69
CA MET A 4 -25.03 -30.31 -4.41
C MET A 4 -26.36 -30.85 -3.88
N ASP A 5 -26.36 -31.37 -2.65
CA ASP A 5 -27.58 -31.82 -1.97
C ASP A 5 -28.48 -30.61 -1.67
N LYS A 6 -29.57 -30.48 -2.45
CA LYS A 6 -30.53 -29.38 -2.34
C LYS A 6 -31.23 -29.34 -0.97
N LYS A 7 -31.46 -30.50 -0.34
CA LYS A 7 -32.08 -30.55 0.99
C LYS A 7 -31.12 -30.00 2.04
N GLN A 8 -29.85 -30.40 1.96
CA GLN A 8 -28.82 -29.88 2.85
C GLN A 8 -28.57 -28.38 2.62
N MET A 9 -28.61 -27.91 1.37
CA MET A 9 -28.53 -26.48 1.06
C MET A 9 -29.67 -25.69 1.72
N LEU A 10 -30.92 -26.15 1.57
CA LEU A 10 -32.08 -25.50 2.20
C LEU A 10 -31.99 -25.51 3.73
N ALA A 11 -31.55 -26.62 4.32
CA ALA A 11 -31.34 -26.72 5.78
C ALA A 11 -30.27 -25.74 6.29
N ASN A 12 -29.23 -25.46 5.48
CA ASN A 12 -28.16 -24.52 5.82
C ASN A 12 -28.44 -23.08 5.36
N TRP A 13 -29.57 -22.81 4.71
CA TRP A 13 -29.88 -21.49 4.16
C TRP A 13 -29.80 -20.35 5.18
N PRO A 14 -30.35 -20.48 6.42
CA PRO A 14 -30.23 -19.41 7.42
C PRO A 14 -28.77 -19.11 7.81
N LYS A 15 -27.92 -20.14 7.85
CA LYS A 15 -26.48 -20.00 8.16
C LYS A 15 -25.76 -19.25 7.05
N LEU A 16 -26.05 -19.60 5.80
CA LEU A 16 -25.52 -18.92 4.63
C LEU A 16 -25.91 -17.44 4.63
N GLN A 17 -27.19 -17.14 4.86
CA GLN A 17 -27.69 -15.76 4.92
C GLN A 17 -26.96 -14.95 6.00
N ARG A 18 -26.87 -15.48 7.22
CA ARG A 18 -26.16 -14.83 8.34
C ARG A 18 -24.67 -14.62 8.03
N GLY A 19 -24.01 -15.61 7.44
CA GLY A 19 -22.60 -15.51 7.05
C GLY A 19 -22.36 -14.43 5.99
N LEU A 20 -23.23 -14.35 4.97
CA LEU A 20 -23.17 -13.32 3.93
C LEU A 20 -23.43 -11.91 4.46
N GLU A 21 -24.42 -11.76 5.35
CA GLU A 21 -24.73 -10.48 5.99
C GLU A 21 -23.53 -9.97 6.82
N ARG A 22 -22.97 -10.83 7.68
CA ARG A 22 -21.80 -10.47 8.49
C ARG A 22 -20.55 -10.21 7.66
N MET A 23 -20.34 -10.96 6.58
CA MET A 23 -19.27 -10.67 5.61
C MET A 23 -19.45 -9.30 4.97
N ALA A 24 -20.68 -8.92 4.58
CA ALA A 24 -20.92 -7.60 3.99
C ALA A 24 -20.62 -6.46 4.99
N LEU A 25 -21.06 -6.60 6.25
CA LEU A 25 -20.73 -5.66 7.33
C LEU A 25 -19.22 -5.58 7.58
N PHE A 26 -18.54 -6.73 7.56
CA PHE A 26 -17.09 -6.79 7.70
C PHE A 26 -16.37 -6.03 6.57
N LEU A 27 -16.75 -6.28 5.31
CA LEU A 27 -16.17 -5.60 4.15
C LEU A 27 -16.41 -4.10 4.18
N ASP A 28 -17.60 -3.65 4.60
CA ASP A 28 -17.90 -2.24 4.81
C ASP A 28 -16.98 -1.62 5.88
N GLY A 29 -16.76 -2.34 7.00
CA GLY A 29 -15.77 -1.96 8.01
C GLY A 29 -14.33 -1.93 7.50
N GLN A 30 -13.99 -2.72 6.48
CA GLN A 30 -12.72 -2.67 5.76
C GLN A 30 -12.73 -1.68 4.57
N ARG A 31 -13.82 -0.92 4.38
CA ARG A 31 -14.03 0.06 3.31
C ARG A 31 -13.88 -0.52 1.90
N VAL A 32 -14.29 -1.78 1.73
CA VAL A 32 -14.37 -2.47 0.44
C VAL A 32 -15.84 -2.49 0.01
N PHE A 33 -16.23 -1.56 -0.86
CA PHE A 33 -17.64 -1.23 -1.08
C PHE A 33 -18.30 -1.94 -2.27
N ASP A 34 -17.54 -2.38 -3.27
CA ASP A 34 -18.11 -2.94 -4.49
C ASP A 34 -17.19 -3.96 -5.17
N GLU A 35 -17.75 -4.68 -6.14
CA GLU A 35 -17.04 -5.67 -6.95
C GLU A 35 -15.97 -5.05 -7.86
N ALA A 36 -16.25 -3.87 -8.43
CA ALA A 36 -15.38 -3.23 -9.41
C ALA A 36 -14.01 -2.84 -8.82
N ARG A 37 -13.94 -2.62 -7.51
CA ARG A 37 -12.72 -2.29 -6.77
C ARG A 37 -12.28 -3.39 -5.79
N LEU A 38 -13.03 -4.48 -5.66
CA LEU A 38 -12.61 -5.64 -4.88
C LEU A 38 -11.35 -6.28 -5.51
N PRO A 39 -10.23 -6.40 -4.77
CA PRO A 39 -8.98 -6.97 -5.30
C PRO A 39 -9.13 -8.42 -5.76
N THR A 40 -9.78 -9.27 -4.95
CA THR A 40 -10.09 -10.65 -5.33
C THR A 40 -11.40 -11.10 -4.69
N ASN A 41 -12.23 -11.80 -5.46
CA ASN A 41 -13.49 -12.37 -4.96
C ASN A 41 -13.30 -13.70 -4.21
N ALA A 42 -12.09 -14.29 -4.27
CA ALA A 42 -11.77 -15.56 -3.62
C ALA A 42 -11.98 -15.54 -2.09
N VAL A 43 -11.84 -14.35 -1.49
CA VAL A 43 -11.99 -14.13 -0.05
C VAL A 43 -13.44 -14.20 0.44
N LEU A 44 -14.41 -13.88 -0.44
CA LEU A 44 -15.82 -13.75 -0.06
C LEU A 44 -16.38 -15.04 0.54
N PRO A 45 -16.34 -16.21 -0.15
CA PRO A 45 -16.88 -17.44 0.42
C PRO A 45 -16.15 -17.88 1.70
N VAL A 46 -14.85 -17.58 1.83
CA VAL A 46 -14.05 -17.95 3.01
C VAL A 46 -14.49 -17.15 4.22
N ILE A 47 -14.63 -15.83 4.09
CA ILE A 47 -15.07 -14.93 5.16
C ILE A 47 -16.52 -15.24 5.56
N ALA A 48 -17.42 -15.39 4.59
CA ALA A 48 -18.81 -15.72 4.87
C ALA A 48 -18.96 -17.06 5.63
N ALA A 49 -18.22 -18.10 5.21
CA ALA A 49 -18.27 -19.40 5.87
C ALA A 49 -17.59 -19.39 7.24
N ALA A 50 -16.58 -18.55 7.45
CA ALA A 50 -15.91 -18.40 8.75
C ALA A 50 -16.86 -17.88 9.84
N TYR A 51 -17.81 -17.02 9.50
CA TYR A 51 -18.79 -16.44 10.44
C TYR A 51 -19.74 -17.46 11.10
N GLU A 52 -19.81 -18.69 10.60
CA GLU A 52 -20.48 -19.81 11.28
C GLU A 52 -19.78 -20.18 12.60
N PHE A 53 -18.46 -19.93 12.71
CA PHE A 53 -17.63 -20.29 13.87
C PHE A 53 -17.32 -19.08 14.77
N ILE A 54 -17.88 -17.90 14.46
CA ILE A 54 -17.60 -16.65 15.17
C ILE A 54 -18.86 -16.24 15.95
N PRO A 55 -18.76 -15.99 17.28
CA PRO A 55 -19.89 -15.54 18.08
C PRO A 55 -20.36 -14.14 17.64
N GLU A 56 -21.50 -13.69 18.17
CA GLU A 56 -22.06 -12.36 17.85
C GLU A 56 -21.45 -11.24 18.69
N ASP A 57 -20.85 -11.58 19.81
CA ASP A 57 -20.29 -10.66 20.79
C ASP A 57 -19.07 -11.26 21.52
N GLY A 58 -18.48 -10.46 22.40
CA GLY A 58 -17.38 -10.86 23.29
C GLY A 58 -15.98 -10.78 22.66
N ASP A 59 -14.95 -11.00 23.49
CA ASP A 59 -13.55 -10.83 23.08
C ASP A 59 -13.13 -11.77 21.96
N PHE A 60 -13.74 -12.95 21.87
CA PHE A 60 -13.43 -13.90 20.81
C PHE A 60 -13.89 -13.40 19.44
N LEU A 61 -14.99 -12.62 19.36
CA LEU A 61 -15.38 -11.94 18.12
C LEU A 61 -14.24 -11.04 17.62
N ALA A 62 -13.71 -10.17 18.48
CA ALA A 62 -12.64 -9.25 18.12
C ALA A 62 -11.36 -10.00 17.66
N LYS A 63 -11.01 -11.09 18.35
CA LYS A 63 -9.88 -11.95 17.97
C LYS A 63 -10.09 -12.64 16.62
N ALA A 64 -11.29 -13.18 16.38
CA ALA A 64 -11.64 -13.85 15.13
C ALA A 64 -11.69 -12.86 13.96
N GLU A 65 -12.27 -11.68 14.12
CA GLU A 65 -12.27 -10.66 13.07
C GLU A 65 -10.88 -10.09 12.82
N LYS A 66 -9.98 -10.05 13.82
CA LYS A 66 -8.56 -9.77 13.57
C LYS A 66 -7.93 -10.81 12.63
N LEU A 67 -8.24 -12.10 12.82
CA LEU A 67 -7.80 -13.15 11.89
C LEU A 67 -8.38 -12.94 10.48
N LEU A 68 -9.66 -12.57 10.36
CA LEU A 68 -10.29 -12.28 9.06
C LEU A 68 -9.69 -11.04 8.38
N ARG A 69 -9.30 -9.99 9.12
CA ARG A 69 -8.58 -8.83 8.57
C ARG A 69 -7.21 -9.25 8.04
N ARG A 70 -6.45 -10.03 8.81
CA ARG A 70 -5.17 -10.60 8.37
C ARG A 70 -5.35 -11.38 7.07
N TYR A 71 -6.35 -12.25 7.02
CA TYR A 71 -6.69 -13.04 5.83
C TYR A 71 -7.00 -12.15 4.62
N LEU A 72 -7.95 -11.21 4.76
CA LEU A 72 -8.39 -10.32 3.68
C LEU A 72 -7.22 -9.52 3.10
N TRP A 73 -6.47 -8.82 3.94
CA TRP A 73 -5.41 -7.93 3.47
C TRP A 73 -4.19 -8.70 2.96
N SER A 74 -3.91 -9.90 3.47
CA SER A 74 -2.89 -10.77 2.88
C SER A 74 -3.30 -11.30 1.51
N ALA A 75 -4.58 -11.64 1.34
CA ALA A 75 -5.12 -12.07 0.06
C ALA A 75 -5.01 -11.01 -1.04
N PHE A 76 -5.01 -9.73 -0.65
CA PHE A 76 -4.92 -8.60 -1.56
C PHE A 76 -3.48 -8.30 -2.01
N PHE A 77 -2.48 -8.70 -1.23
CA PHE A 77 -1.07 -8.33 -1.45
C PHE A 77 -0.14 -9.55 -1.58
N THR A 78 -0.69 -10.70 -1.96
CA THR A 78 0.07 -11.91 -2.30
C THR A 78 -0.38 -12.41 -3.67
N ASP A 79 0.47 -13.16 -4.35
CA ASP A 79 0.17 -13.82 -5.62
C ASP A 79 -0.72 -15.08 -5.48
N ARG A 80 -1.14 -15.39 -4.23
CA ARG A 80 -1.84 -16.62 -3.91
C ARG A 80 -3.11 -16.83 -4.71
N TYR A 81 -3.83 -15.78 -5.10
CA TYR A 81 -5.10 -15.94 -5.81
C TYR A 81 -5.02 -15.70 -7.31
N GLU A 82 -3.83 -15.51 -7.87
CA GLU A 82 -3.66 -15.36 -9.33
C GLU A 82 -4.04 -16.63 -10.10
N ASN A 83 -3.88 -17.80 -9.47
CA ASN A 83 -4.17 -19.10 -10.08
C ASN A 83 -4.88 -20.03 -9.09
N SER A 84 -5.73 -20.93 -9.60
CA SER A 84 -6.42 -21.96 -8.79
C SER A 84 -7.16 -21.38 -7.58
N ALA A 85 -7.76 -20.19 -7.74
CA ALA A 85 -8.30 -19.39 -6.65
C ALA A 85 -9.31 -20.14 -5.77
N ALA A 86 -10.23 -20.91 -6.37
CA ALA A 86 -11.25 -21.67 -5.64
C ALA A 86 -10.64 -22.74 -4.72
N SER A 87 -9.69 -23.54 -5.23
CA SER A 87 -9.03 -24.60 -4.44
C SER A 87 -8.16 -24.01 -3.33
N ARG A 88 -7.45 -22.91 -3.62
CA ARG A 88 -6.61 -22.20 -2.63
C ARG A 88 -7.47 -21.57 -1.53
N ALA A 89 -8.57 -20.90 -1.89
CA ALA A 89 -9.53 -20.34 -0.95
C ALA A 89 -10.14 -21.42 -0.03
N PHE A 90 -10.46 -22.59 -0.58
CA PHE A 90 -10.96 -23.71 0.24
C PHE A 90 -9.89 -24.24 1.22
N ALA A 91 -8.62 -24.31 0.80
CA ALA A 91 -7.53 -24.68 1.69
C ALA A 91 -7.37 -23.67 2.84
N ASP A 92 -7.44 -22.37 2.53
CA ASP A 92 -7.37 -21.31 3.54
C ASP A 92 -8.55 -21.38 4.51
N PHE A 93 -9.78 -21.59 4.00
CA PHE A 93 -10.96 -21.77 4.83
C PHE A 93 -10.81 -22.94 5.80
N LYS A 94 -10.29 -24.08 5.37
CA LYS A 94 -10.07 -25.23 6.27
C LYS A 94 -9.15 -24.86 7.43
N ALA A 95 -8.04 -24.20 7.15
CA ALA A 95 -7.09 -23.78 8.17
C ALA A 95 -7.70 -22.73 9.11
N ILE A 96 -8.39 -21.71 8.58
CA ILE A 96 -9.09 -20.68 9.36
C ILE A 96 -10.13 -21.34 10.27
N LYS A 97 -10.92 -22.28 9.75
CA LYS A 97 -11.92 -23.02 10.52
C LYS A 97 -11.31 -23.74 11.72
N GLU A 98 -10.16 -24.38 11.55
CA GLU A 98 -9.50 -25.07 12.68
C GLU A 98 -8.97 -24.08 13.72
N LEU A 99 -8.46 -22.91 13.32
CA LEU A 99 -8.10 -21.85 14.26
C LEU A 99 -9.33 -21.32 15.01
N LEU A 100 -10.45 -21.08 14.31
CA LEU A 100 -11.67 -20.56 14.93
C LEU A 100 -12.31 -21.55 15.92
N LYS A 101 -12.10 -22.85 15.76
CA LYS A 101 -12.52 -23.87 16.75
C LYS A 101 -11.64 -23.90 18.00
N ASN A 102 -10.47 -23.29 17.97
CA ASN A 102 -9.54 -23.23 19.10
C ASN A 102 -9.36 -21.77 19.55
N PRO A 103 -10.18 -21.25 20.48
CA PRO A 103 -10.04 -19.88 20.98
C PRO A 103 -8.66 -19.53 21.55
N GLY A 104 -7.84 -20.52 21.91
CA GLY A 104 -6.47 -20.36 22.40
C GLY A 104 -5.40 -20.13 21.33
N PHE A 105 -5.73 -20.11 20.04
CA PHE A 105 -4.73 -19.92 18.98
C PHE A 105 -3.93 -18.62 19.17
N SER A 106 -2.66 -18.64 18.78
CA SER A 106 -1.72 -17.54 18.91
C SER A 106 -1.19 -17.11 17.53
N ASP A 107 -0.37 -16.06 17.51
CA ASP A 107 0.24 -15.60 16.27
C ASP A 107 1.19 -16.64 15.64
N ALA A 108 1.72 -17.56 16.44
CA ALA A 108 2.54 -18.68 15.94
C ALA A 108 1.74 -19.67 15.09
N ASP A 109 0.42 -19.76 15.29
CA ASP A 109 -0.45 -20.70 14.58
C ASP A 109 -0.91 -20.16 13.21
N LEU A 110 -0.73 -18.86 12.94
CA LEU A 110 -1.25 -18.21 11.73
C LEU A 110 -0.67 -18.79 10.45
N ALA A 111 0.60 -19.21 10.47
CA ALA A 111 1.28 -19.78 9.30
C ALA A 111 0.62 -21.08 8.81
N ALA A 112 -0.22 -21.72 9.62
CA ALA A 112 -1.05 -22.85 9.20
C ALA A 112 -2.12 -22.44 8.17
N VAL A 113 -2.53 -21.17 8.14
CA VAL A 113 -3.36 -20.61 7.06
C VAL A 113 -2.41 -20.23 5.92
N PRO A 114 -2.46 -20.91 4.77
CA PRO A 114 -1.41 -20.74 3.76
C PRO A 114 -1.24 -19.30 3.26
N VAL A 115 -2.30 -18.50 3.07
CA VAL A 115 -2.17 -17.07 2.68
C VAL A 115 -1.44 -16.20 3.72
N LEU A 116 -1.35 -16.67 4.97
CA LEU A 116 -0.66 -16.00 6.06
C LEU A 116 0.79 -16.50 6.24
N ASN A 117 1.18 -17.56 5.52
CA ASN A 117 2.55 -18.06 5.55
C ASN A 117 3.46 -17.15 4.72
N ARG A 118 4.20 -16.26 5.38
CA ARG A 118 5.09 -15.28 4.72
C ARG A 118 6.31 -15.88 4.04
N SER A 119 6.71 -17.10 4.40
CA SER A 119 7.81 -17.80 3.75
C SER A 119 7.41 -18.35 2.37
N GLU A 120 6.14 -18.69 2.18
CA GLU A 120 5.59 -19.16 0.90
C GLU A 120 4.93 -18.03 0.10
N PHE A 121 4.22 -17.14 0.80
CA PHE A 121 3.45 -16.04 0.23
C PHE A 121 3.89 -14.73 0.90
N PRO A 122 5.06 -14.19 0.50
CA PRO A 122 5.50 -12.88 0.96
C PRO A 122 4.53 -11.80 0.49
N LEU A 123 4.40 -10.73 1.28
CA LEU A 123 3.63 -9.56 0.85
C LEU A 123 4.41 -8.79 -0.23
N ALA A 124 3.67 -8.12 -1.11
CA ALA A 124 4.22 -7.21 -2.11
C ALA A 124 5.21 -6.20 -1.48
N ASP A 125 6.29 -5.92 -2.20
CA ASP A 125 7.29 -4.93 -1.82
C ASP A 125 7.15 -3.64 -2.65
N VAL A 126 8.03 -2.67 -2.39
CA VAL A 126 7.99 -1.37 -3.09
C VAL A 126 8.09 -1.53 -4.60
N ASP A 127 8.98 -2.40 -5.07
CA ASP A 127 9.23 -2.58 -6.51
C ASP A 127 8.04 -3.24 -7.21
N SER A 128 7.40 -4.22 -6.54
CA SER A 128 6.14 -4.83 -7.00
C SER A 128 5.05 -3.76 -7.16
N LEU A 129 4.81 -2.96 -6.11
CA LEU A 129 3.80 -1.90 -6.16
C LEU A 129 4.11 -0.82 -7.22
N MET A 130 5.39 -0.53 -7.47
CA MET A 130 5.81 0.40 -8.53
C MET A 130 5.45 -0.10 -9.94
N ALA A 131 5.41 -1.42 -10.15
CA ALA A 131 5.04 -2.04 -11.41
C ALA A 131 3.51 -2.27 -11.57
N ALA A 132 2.72 -2.11 -10.50
CA ALA A 132 1.29 -2.34 -10.51
C ALA A 132 0.56 -1.43 -11.53
N GLY A 133 -0.09 -2.05 -12.51
CA GLY A 133 -0.82 -1.37 -13.57
C GLY A 133 -2.13 -0.71 -13.12
N TRP A 134 -2.94 -0.25 -14.07
CA TRP A 134 -4.15 0.51 -13.77
C TRP A 134 -5.23 -0.33 -13.07
N PRO A 135 -5.84 0.13 -11.96
CA PRO A 135 -6.78 -0.69 -11.17
C PRO A 135 -8.03 -1.15 -11.94
N LYS A 136 -8.43 -0.41 -12.98
CA LYS A 136 -9.56 -0.78 -13.85
C LYS A 136 -9.30 -2.06 -14.66
N ALA A 137 -8.03 -2.44 -14.86
CA ALA A 137 -7.64 -3.67 -15.55
C ALA A 137 -7.80 -4.94 -14.68
N ALA A 138 -8.36 -4.81 -13.47
CA ALA A 138 -8.72 -5.92 -12.58
C ALA A 138 -7.54 -6.76 -12.04
N GLY A 139 -6.32 -6.24 -12.06
CA GLY A 139 -5.19 -6.83 -11.32
C GLY A 139 -5.42 -6.74 -9.82
N ILE A 140 -5.14 -7.84 -9.09
CA ILE A 140 -5.34 -7.94 -7.63
C ILE A 140 -4.55 -6.84 -6.92
N GLU A 141 -3.25 -6.74 -7.18
CA GLU A 141 -2.36 -5.78 -6.52
C GLU A 141 -2.73 -4.32 -6.83
N ALA A 142 -3.07 -4.02 -8.08
CA ALA A 142 -3.49 -2.68 -8.49
C ALA A 142 -4.77 -2.23 -7.76
N ARG A 143 -5.74 -3.13 -7.60
CA ARG A 143 -6.95 -2.88 -6.79
C ARG A 143 -6.64 -2.84 -5.30
N ALA A 144 -5.65 -3.60 -4.82
CA ALA A 144 -5.23 -3.60 -3.42
C ALA A 144 -4.64 -2.25 -2.99
N ILE A 145 -3.79 -1.65 -3.84
CA ILE A 145 -3.29 -0.28 -3.66
C ILE A 145 -4.46 0.70 -3.49
N LEU A 146 -5.48 0.58 -4.36
CA LEU A 146 -6.67 1.42 -4.27
C LEU A 146 -7.49 1.16 -3.01
N ALA A 147 -7.64 -0.11 -2.61
CA ALA A 147 -8.34 -0.51 -1.39
C ALA A 147 -7.71 0.08 -0.12
N VAL A 148 -6.37 0.22 -0.09
CA VAL A 148 -5.67 0.92 1.01
C VAL A 148 -6.11 2.38 1.10
N THR A 149 -6.21 3.08 -0.04
CA THR A 149 -6.64 4.49 -0.02
C THR A 149 -8.10 4.64 0.39
N THR A 150 -9.00 3.73 -0.01
CA THR A 150 -10.40 3.75 0.44
C THR A 150 -10.53 3.41 1.93
N TYR A 151 -9.70 2.51 2.45
CA TYR A 151 -9.58 2.25 3.88
C TYR A 151 -9.23 3.52 4.67
N LEU A 152 -8.27 4.30 4.16
CA LEU A 152 -7.83 5.57 4.74
C LEU A 152 -8.77 6.75 4.42
N GLY A 153 -9.92 6.47 3.83
CA GLY A 153 -11.02 7.42 3.63
C GLY A 153 -11.12 8.00 2.21
N ALA A 154 -10.07 7.96 1.39
CA ALA A 154 -10.06 8.47 0.01
C ALA A 154 -10.89 9.76 -0.16
N ILE A 155 -10.56 10.78 0.63
CA ILE A 155 -11.32 12.03 0.71
C ILE A 155 -11.29 12.74 -0.65
N ASP A 156 -12.45 13.18 -1.15
CA ASP A 156 -12.51 13.90 -2.42
C ASP A 156 -11.71 15.22 -2.34
N PHE A 157 -10.95 15.51 -3.39
CA PHE A 157 -10.05 16.67 -3.41
C PHE A 157 -10.78 18.02 -3.32
N ALA A 158 -12.06 18.09 -3.71
CA ALA A 158 -12.83 19.33 -3.72
C ALA A 158 -13.64 19.55 -2.45
N ASP A 159 -14.43 18.57 -2.03
CA ASP A 159 -15.50 18.78 -1.04
C ASP A 159 -15.25 18.15 0.33
N HIS A 160 -14.06 17.56 0.53
CA HIS A 160 -13.65 16.91 1.79
C HIS A 160 -14.54 15.73 2.21
N LYS A 161 -15.35 15.16 1.32
CA LYS A 161 -16.15 13.97 1.65
C LYS A 161 -15.35 12.68 1.49
N PRO A 162 -15.38 11.78 2.49
CA PRO A 162 -14.74 10.47 2.37
C PRO A 162 -15.49 9.56 1.38
N ALA A 163 -14.82 8.51 0.94
CA ALA A 163 -15.44 7.41 0.21
C ALA A 163 -16.37 6.60 1.13
N THR A 164 -17.53 6.28 0.59
CA THR A 164 -18.61 5.51 1.21
C THR A 164 -19.25 4.63 0.14
N TYR A 165 -20.07 3.66 0.54
CA TYR A 165 -20.85 2.86 -0.40
C TYR A 165 -21.63 3.70 -1.43
N ASP A 166 -22.26 4.80 -1.00
CA ASP A 166 -23.01 5.67 -1.92
C ASP A 166 -22.10 6.50 -2.83
N SER A 167 -21.04 7.08 -2.28
CA SER A 167 -20.19 8.02 -3.02
C SER A 167 -19.27 7.32 -4.01
N ILE A 168 -18.83 6.08 -3.73
CA ILE A 168 -17.93 5.31 -4.61
C ILE A 168 -18.53 5.06 -6.01
N GLN A 169 -19.86 4.99 -6.09
CA GLN A 169 -20.60 4.82 -7.37
C GLN A 169 -20.46 6.03 -8.30
N ARG A 170 -20.07 7.18 -7.76
CA ARG A 170 -19.90 8.44 -8.49
C ARG A 170 -18.45 8.90 -8.59
N ARG A 171 -17.52 8.04 -8.16
CA ARG A 171 -16.07 8.28 -8.21
C ARG A 171 -15.46 7.63 -9.45
N GLU A 172 -14.52 8.36 -10.04
CA GLU A 172 -13.74 7.98 -11.21
C GLU A 172 -12.28 7.82 -10.83
N TYR A 173 -11.57 7.02 -11.63
CA TYR A 173 -10.13 6.84 -11.52
C TYR A 173 -9.46 8.07 -12.14
N HIS A 174 -8.71 8.81 -11.32
CA HIS A 174 -8.03 10.04 -11.70
C HIS A 174 -6.53 9.82 -11.74
N HIS A 175 -5.90 10.28 -12.82
CA HIS A 175 -4.45 10.33 -12.96
C HIS A 175 -3.91 11.52 -12.17
N ILE A 176 -3.05 11.27 -11.18
CA ILE A 176 -2.49 12.32 -10.33
C ILE A 176 -1.49 13.16 -11.13
N PHE A 177 -0.58 12.50 -11.84
CA PHE A 177 0.18 13.06 -12.94
C PHE A 177 -0.60 12.82 -14.25
N PRO A 178 -0.98 13.89 -14.99
CA PRO A 178 -1.81 13.75 -16.18
C PRO A 178 -1.22 12.83 -17.24
N ASP A 179 -2.06 12.00 -17.86
CA ASP A 179 -1.69 11.14 -18.99
C ASP A 179 -1.11 11.93 -20.16
N ALA A 180 -1.70 13.09 -20.47
CA ALA A 180 -1.22 13.98 -21.53
C ALA A 180 0.26 14.37 -21.34
N LEU A 181 0.66 14.71 -20.11
CA LEU A 181 2.03 15.11 -19.76
C LEU A 181 3.00 13.94 -19.85
N LEU A 182 2.64 12.78 -19.28
CA LEU A 182 3.52 11.60 -19.29
C LEU A 182 3.68 10.99 -20.69
N SER A 183 2.61 10.98 -21.49
CA SER A 183 2.60 10.41 -22.83
C SER A 183 3.48 11.19 -23.82
N GLU A 184 3.63 12.50 -23.63
CA GLU A 184 4.48 13.37 -24.46
C GLU A 184 5.95 12.91 -24.49
N VAL A 185 6.43 12.37 -23.37
CA VAL A 185 7.80 11.88 -23.22
C VAL A 185 7.90 10.35 -23.21
N GLY A 186 6.81 9.66 -23.55
CA GLY A 186 6.74 8.20 -23.66
C GLY A 186 6.77 7.44 -22.33
N MET A 187 6.32 8.07 -21.24
CA MET A 187 6.29 7.46 -19.91
C MET A 187 4.93 6.81 -19.58
N PRO A 188 4.90 5.73 -18.78
CA PRO A 188 3.66 5.05 -18.42
C PRO A 188 2.84 5.84 -17.39
N SER A 189 1.63 6.23 -17.77
CA SER A 189 0.65 6.94 -16.91
C SER A 189 -0.28 6.00 -16.15
N TYR A 190 -0.60 4.84 -16.73
CA TYR A 190 -1.58 3.86 -16.26
C TYR A 190 -1.04 2.95 -15.15
N LEU A 191 -0.54 3.56 -14.07
CA LEU A 191 -0.05 2.87 -12.87
C LEU A 191 -1.02 3.05 -11.69
N ALA A 192 -1.18 2.04 -10.85
CA ALA A 192 -2.02 2.11 -9.66
C ALA A 192 -1.58 3.21 -8.69
N LEU A 193 -0.26 3.39 -8.54
CA LEU A 193 0.32 4.46 -7.73
C LEU A 193 0.18 5.85 -8.35
N ASN A 194 -0.25 5.97 -9.61
CA ASN A 194 -0.65 7.25 -10.21
C ASN A 194 -2.18 7.46 -10.17
N CYS A 195 -2.92 6.57 -9.50
CA CYS A 195 -4.38 6.61 -9.45
C CYS A 195 -4.90 7.16 -8.12
N ALA A 196 -5.92 8.02 -8.18
CA ALA A 196 -6.75 8.42 -7.04
C ALA A 196 -8.24 8.24 -7.37
N LEU A 197 -9.09 8.00 -6.37
CA LEU A 197 -10.55 7.94 -6.54
C LEU A 197 -11.22 9.24 -6.08
N ILE A 198 -11.65 10.04 -7.05
CA ILE A 198 -12.34 11.31 -6.82
C ILE A 198 -13.66 11.33 -7.58
N THR A 199 -14.59 12.20 -7.19
CA THR A 199 -15.86 12.34 -7.88
C THR A 199 -15.67 12.83 -9.31
N TRP A 200 -16.56 12.41 -10.21
CA TRP A 200 -16.52 12.83 -11.61
C TRP A 200 -16.53 14.36 -11.80
N LYS A 201 -17.23 15.09 -10.90
CA LYS A 201 -17.25 16.57 -10.91
C LYS A 201 -15.86 17.13 -10.64
N THR A 202 -15.21 16.64 -9.57
CA THR A 202 -13.84 17.00 -9.21
C THR A 202 -12.87 16.65 -10.32
N ASN A 203 -12.99 15.47 -10.92
CA ASN A 203 -12.14 15.02 -12.03
C ASN A 203 -12.24 15.97 -13.25
N ARG A 204 -13.46 16.36 -13.63
CA ARG A 204 -13.67 17.31 -14.74
C ARG A 204 -13.16 18.72 -14.46
N MET A 205 -13.21 19.18 -13.22
CA MET A 205 -12.69 20.50 -12.84
C MET A 205 -11.16 20.58 -12.92
N ILE A 206 -10.44 19.49 -12.58
CA ILE A 206 -8.97 19.44 -12.68
C ILE A 206 -8.54 19.44 -14.15
N GLY A 207 -9.16 18.60 -14.98
CA GLY A 207 -8.83 18.50 -16.39
C GLY A 207 -7.40 18.01 -16.62
N ARG A 208 -6.68 18.65 -17.56
CA ARG A 208 -5.33 18.29 -18.00
C ARG A 208 -4.20 19.15 -17.41
N LYS A 209 -4.51 19.90 -16.34
CA LYS A 209 -3.59 20.87 -15.72
C LYS A 209 -2.41 20.17 -15.06
N ASP A 210 -1.31 20.89 -14.93
CA ASP A 210 -0.17 20.42 -14.16
C ASP A 210 -0.56 20.20 -12.69
N PRO A 211 0.08 19.24 -11.98
CA PRO A 211 -0.24 18.98 -10.58
C PRO A 211 -0.18 20.21 -9.68
N LEU A 212 0.86 21.04 -9.83
CA LEU A 212 0.99 22.27 -9.07
C LEU A 212 -0.14 23.28 -9.37
N GLU A 213 -0.53 23.42 -10.64
CA GLU A 213 -1.52 24.42 -11.08
C GLU A 213 -2.89 24.14 -10.45
N TYR A 214 -3.36 22.89 -10.48
CA TYR A 214 -4.65 22.57 -9.85
C TYR A 214 -4.58 22.62 -8.33
N LEU A 215 -3.43 22.35 -7.71
CA LEU A 215 -3.26 22.45 -6.26
C LEU A 215 -3.38 23.91 -5.80
N GLN A 216 -2.77 24.85 -6.52
CA GLN A 216 -2.86 26.28 -6.23
C GLN A 216 -4.32 26.76 -6.27
N GLU A 217 -5.07 26.43 -7.32
CA GLU A 217 -6.48 26.78 -7.40
C GLU A 217 -7.27 26.24 -6.20
N ARG A 218 -6.96 25.02 -5.73
CA ARG A 218 -7.64 24.46 -4.54
C ARG A 218 -7.28 25.18 -3.26
N VAL A 219 -6.04 25.64 -3.12
CA VAL A 219 -5.59 26.44 -1.98
C VAL A 219 -6.30 27.80 -1.95
N ASP A 220 -6.61 28.38 -3.11
CA ASP A 220 -7.38 29.63 -3.18
C ASP A 220 -8.80 29.48 -2.61
N TRP A 221 -9.40 28.29 -2.73
CA TRP A 221 -10.74 27.98 -2.21
C TRP A 221 -10.76 27.31 -0.83
N ALA A 222 -9.62 26.81 -0.33
CA ALA A 222 -9.50 26.12 0.94
C ALA A 222 -8.09 26.24 1.51
N ASP A 223 -7.95 26.34 2.84
CA ASP A 223 -6.62 26.40 3.48
C ASP A 223 -5.70 25.24 3.04
N GLU A 224 -4.40 25.52 2.88
CA GLU A 224 -3.39 24.54 2.44
C GLU A 224 -3.42 23.27 3.30
N ASN A 225 -3.62 23.40 4.62
CA ASN A 225 -3.69 22.24 5.51
C ASN A 225 -4.87 21.33 5.16
N VAL A 226 -6.01 21.91 4.76
CA VAL A 226 -7.18 21.13 4.33
C VAL A 226 -6.88 20.39 3.02
N VAL A 227 -6.16 21.01 2.09
CA VAL A 227 -5.74 20.33 0.84
C VAL A 227 -4.77 19.20 1.15
N ARG A 228 -3.77 19.45 2.02
CA ARG A 228 -2.82 18.43 2.51
C ARG A 228 -3.55 17.24 3.12
N GLU A 229 -4.51 17.47 4.02
CA GLU A 229 -5.28 16.39 4.64
C GLU A 229 -6.07 15.55 3.62
N ARG A 230 -6.67 16.20 2.61
CA ARG A 230 -7.36 15.48 1.52
C ARG A 230 -6.39 14.57 0.76
N LEU A 231 -5.21 15.07 0.36
CA LEU A 231 -4.21 14.27 -0.34
C LEU A 231 -3.60 13.16 0.53
N LYS A 232 -3.37 13.44 1.81
CA LYS A 232 -2.87 12.46 2.78
C LYS A 232 -3.76 11.23 2.85
N SER A 233 -5.09 11.39 2.75
CA SER A 233 -6.04 10.26 2.72
C SER A 233 -5.88 9.32 1.52
N HIS A 234 -5.19 9.76 0.46
CA HIS A 234 -4.82 8.95 -0.71
C HIS A 234 -3.34 8.52 -0.70
N LEU A 235 -2.62 8.79 0.40
CA LEU A 235 -1.18 8.61 0.52
C LEU A 235 -0.38 9.44 -0.50
N ILE A 236 -0.87 10.63 -0.84
CA ILE A 236 -0.24 11.54 -1.80
C ILE A 236 0.49 12.64 -1.05
N SER A 237 1.80 12.81 -1.33
CA SER A 237 2.60 13.87 -0.74
C SER A 237 2.34 15.20 -1.45
N PHE A 238 1.75 16.17 -0.73
CA PHE A 238 1.55 17.52 -1.24
C PHE A 238 2.88 18.17 -1.65
N ASP A 239 3.92 18.01 -0.83
CA ASP A 239 5.22 18.66 -1.06
C ASP A 239 5.93 18.13 -2.31
N LEU A 240 5.75 16.85 -2.65
CA LEU A 240 6.28 16.30 -3.90
C LEU A 240 5.50 16.82 -5.11
N LEU A 241 4.17 16.89 -5.02
CA LEU A 241 3.36 17.45 -6.11
C LEU A 241 3.63 18.94 -6.33
N CYS A 242 3.94 19.71 -5.29
CA CYS A 242 4.29 21.12 -5.44
C CYS A 242 5.61 21.35 -6.20
N LYS A 243 6.51 20.35 -6.25
CA LYS A 243 7.75 20.41 -7.03
C LYS A 243 7.54 20.05 -8.51
N ALA A 244 6.39 19.46 -8.85
CA ALA A 244 6.02 19.03 -10.19
C ALA A 244 5.46 20.20 -11.00
N HIS A 245 6.39 21.01 -11.53
CA HIS A 245 6.10 22.15 -12.40
C HIS A 245 7.02 22.14 -13.62
N TYR A 246 6.42 22.30 -14.80
CA TYR A 246 7.10 22.04 -16.08
C TYR A 246 6.96 23.20 -17.09
N ALA A 247 6.46 24.36 -16.67
CA ALA A 247 6.24 25.49 -17.58
C ALA A 247 7.54 25.91 -18.28
N GLY A 248 7.47 26.00 -19.62
CA GLY A 248 8.60 26.40 -20.46
C GLY A 248 9.68 25.32 -20.65
N MET A 249 9.44 24.08 -20.22
CA MET A 249 10.33 22.94 -20.48
C MET A 249 9.81 22.10 -21.63
N GLU A 250 10.71 21.66 -22.51
CA GLU A 250 10.40 20.80 -23.66
C GLU A 250 11.53 19.77 -23.88
N GLY A 251 11.24 18.73 -24.66
CA GLY A 251 12.23 17.74 -25.10
C GLY A 251 12.93 17.00 -23.95
N ASP A 252 14.25 16.86 -24.04
CA ASP A 252 15.05 16.08 -23.09
C ASP A 252 15.03 16.67 -21.67
N LEU A 253 14.95 18.01 -21.54
CA LEU A 253 14.88 18.67 -20.24
C LEU A 253 13.56 18.33 -19.52
N LEU A 254 12.44 18.41 -20.24
CA LEU A 254 11.12 18.01 -19.73
C LEU A 254 11.16 16.54 -19.29
N LYS A 255 11.62 15.66 -20.19
CA LYS A 255 11.69 14.22 -19.92
C LYS A 255 12.51 13.91 -18.67
N GLN A 256 13.71 14.47 -18.56
CA GLN A 256 14.59 14.21 -17.42
C GLN A 256 13.97 14.65 -16.09
N LYS A 257 13.39 15.86 -16.05
CA LYS A 257 12.76 16.36 -14.82
C LYS A 257 11.52 15.55 -14.48
N LEU A 258 10.66 15.27 -15.46
CA LEU A 258 9.43 14.51 -15.25
C LEU A 258 9.73 13.09 -14.77
N GLU A 259 10.76 12.44 -15.33
CA GLU A 259 11.21 11.11 -14.89
C GLU A 259 11.67 11.10 -13.44
N VAL A 260 12.43 12.12 -13.00
CA VAL A 260 12.87 12.24 -11.61
C VAL A 260 11.67 12.46 -10.68
N ASP A 261 10.86 13.48 -10.95
CA ASP A 261 9.74 13.85 -10.08
C ASP A 261 8.70 12.72 -9.98
N TYR A 262 8.34 12.09 -11.10
CA TYR A 262 7.34 11.03 -11.14
C TYR A 262 7.82 9.77 -10.45
N ASN A 263 9.08 9.34 -10.67
CA ASN A 263 9.62 8.18 -9.97
C ASN A 263 9.78 8.44 -8.46
N GLU A 264 10.17 9.64 -8.06
CA GLU A 264 10.21 10.03 -6.64
C GLU A 264 8.82 9.95 -6.03
N PHE A 265 7.82 10.53 -6.69
CA PHE A 265 6.41 10.49 -6.28
C PHE A 265 5.88 9.06 -6.13
N LEU A 266 6.03 8.22 -7.16
CA LEU A 266 5.55 6.83 -7.13
C LEU A 266 6.21 6.04 -6.01
N ARG A 267 7.54 6.17 -5.84
CA ARG A 267 8.29 5.44 -4.81
C ARG A 267 7.94 5.92 -3.40
N ASP A 268 7.76 7.22 -3.20
CA ASP A 268 7.32 7.77 -1.91
C ASP A 268 5.94 7.22 -1.52
N ARG A 269 4.99 7.26 -2.46
CA ARG A 269 3.66 6.69 -2.28
C ARG A 269 3.68 5.17 -2.07
N ALA A 270 4.53 4.44 -2.79
CA ALA A 270 4.69 3.00 -2.63
C ALA A 270 5.12 2.63 -1.19
N LYS A 271 6.07 3.37 -0.61
CA LYS A 271 6.52 3.15 0.78
C LYS A 271 5.38 3.33 1.78
N LEU A 272 4.56 4.37 1.61
CA LEU A 272 3.37 4.60 2.43
C LEU A 272 2.35 3.46 2.29
N VAL A 273 2.10 2.99 1.06
CA VAL A 273 1.20 1.85 0.82
C VAL A 273 1.75 0.57 1.45
N VAL A 274 3.06 0.30 1.34
CA VAL A 274 3.71 -0.86 2.00
C VAL A 274 3.55 -0.78 3.52
N ALA A 275 3.73 0.40 4.12
CA ALA A 275 3.55 0.59 5.56
C ALA A 275 2.10 0.31 6.00
N ALA A 276 1.12 0.86 5.27
CA ALA A 276 -0.30 0.61 5.53
C ALA A 276 -0.67 -0.87 5.32
N MET A 277 -0.23 -1.47 4.21
CA MET A 277 -0.41 -2.89 3.89
C MET A 277 0.12 -3.78 5.02
N LYS A 278 1.34 -3.54 5.53
CA LYS A 278 1.92 -4.35 6.60
C LYS A 278 1.08 -4.30 7.87
N SER A 279 0.58 -3.12 8.25
CA SER A 279 -0.31 -2.96 9.41
C SER A 279 -1.65 -3.68 9.20
N LEU A 280 -2.28 -3.50 8.02
CA LEU A 280 -3.56 -4.12 7.67
C LEU A 280 -3.46 -5.65 7.58
N ALA A 281 -2.42 -6.18 6.94
CA ALA A 281 -2.13 -7.60 6.87
C ALA A 281 -1.72 -8.20 8.23
N GLY A 282 -1.31 -7.36 9.19
CA GLY A 282 -1.15 -7.67 10.61
C GLY A 282 -2.48 -7.71 11.39
N GLY A 283 -3.60 -7.33 10.76
CA GLY A 283 -4.92 -7.28 11.36
C GLY A 283 -5.17 -6.03 12.21
N ASP A 284 -4.30 -5.04 12.12
CA ASP A 284 -4.37 -3.79 12.85
C ASP A 284 -5.15 -2.73 12.05
N SER A 285 -5.23 -1.51 12.57
CA SER A 285 -6.01 -0.42 11.98
C SER A 285 -5.15 0.84 11.88
N PRO A 286 -4.36 0.99 10.80
CA PRO A 286 -3.45 2.13 10.67
C PRO A 286 -4.24 3.44 10.53
N THR A 287 -3.72 4.50 11.16
CA THR A 287 -4.24 5.86 11.02
C THR A 287 -3.36 6.66 10.07
N LEU A 288 -3.94 7.69 9.45
CA LEU A 288 -3.17 8.62 8.62
C LEU A 288 -2.04 9.28 9.42
N GLU A 289 -2.33 9.74 10.63
CA GLU A 289 -1.34 10.39 11.49
C GLU A 289 -0.12 9.51 11.74
N THR A 290 -0.31 8.25 12.16
CA THR A 290 0.78 7.32 12.44
C THR A 290 1.57 6.95 11.19
N LEU A 291 0.89 6.74 10.06
CA LEU A 291 1.57 6.44 8.79
C LEU A 291 2.45 7.59 8.32
N TRP A 292 1.91 8.81 8.30
CA TRP A 292 2.61 9.98 7.80
C TRP A 292 3.74 10.43 8.73
N SER A 293 3.52 10.43 10.05
CA SER A 293 4.58 10.73 11.03
C SER A 293 5.77 9.77 10.88
N THR A 294 5.51 8.47 10.88
CA THR A 294 6.55 7.44 10.70
C THR A 294 7.31 7.61 9.38
N HIS A 295 6.57 7.87 8.29
CA HIS A 295 7.16 8.06 6.97
C HIS A 295 8.07 9.29 6.89
N LEU A 296 7.64 10.41 7.47
CA LEU A 296 8.43 11.65 7.53
C LEU A 296 9.69 11.47 8.37
N THR A 297 9.60 10.80 9.52
CA THR A 297 10.78 10.47 10.35
C THR A 297 11.78 9.62 9.58
N ASN A 298 11.33 8.54 8.93
CA ASN A 298 12.20 7.67 8.15
C ASN A 298 12.88 8.41 7.00
N ASN A 299 12.17 9.30 6.31
CA ASN A 299 12.74 10.10 5.22
C ASN A 299 13.77 11.12 5.75
N ALA A 300 13.55 11.72 6.92
CA ALA A 300 14.50 12.62 7.56
C ALA A 300 15.79 11.89 7.98
N ASP A 301 15.66 10.70 8.57
CA ASP A 301 16.81 9.87 8.95
C ASP A 301 17.64 9.44 7.74
N VAL A 302 16.99 9.07 6.63
CA VAL A 302 17.67 8.75 5.36
C VAL A 302 18.39 9.97 4.78
N ALA A 303 17.79 11.17 4.86
CA ALA A 303 18.42 12.40 4.42
C ALA A 303 19.66 12.74 5.26
N ALA A 304 19.55 12.66 6.59
CA ALA A 304 20.66 12.89 7.51
C ALA A 304 21.80 11.88 7.32
N ALA A 305 21.49 10.60 7.10
CA ALA A 305 22.48 9.57 6.81
C ALA A 305 23.24 9.84 5.50
N ARG A 306 22.55 10.33 4.47
CA ARG A 306 23.17 10.74 3.19
C ARG A 306 24.11 11.93 3.37
N GLU A 307 23.73 12.95 4.13
CA GLU A 307 24.58 14.11 4.43
C GLU A 307 25.85 13.70 5.20
N THR A 308 25.73 12.76 6.14
CA THR A 308 26.86 12.24 6.94
C THR A 308 27.86 11.45 6.08
N LEU A 309 27.38 10.72 5.06
CA LEU A 309 28.22 10.00 4.10
C LEU A 309 28.94 10.93 3.11
N ILE A 310 28.34 12.08 2.76
CA ILE A 310 28.95 13.09 1.88
C ILE A 310 30.04 13.88 2.61
N TYR A 311 29.92 14.08 3.93
CA TYR A 311 30.86 14.85 4.75
C TYR A 311 31.91 14.02 5.51
N SER A 312 32.01 12.71 5.27
CA SER A 312 33.08 11.90 5.85
C SER A 312 34.43 12.24 5.20
N PRO A 313 35.45 12.69 5.95
CA PRO A 313 36.76 13.00 5.37
C PRO A 313 37.37 11.73 4.76
N PRO A 314 38.11 11.82 3.64
CA PRO A 314 38.75 10.66 3.04
C PRO A 314 39.67 10.00 4.06
N ALA A 315 39.55 8.67 4.19
CA ALA A 315 40.44 7.87 5.02
C ALA A 315 41.89 8.20 4.64
N PRO A 316 42.79 8.45 5.62
CA PRO A 316 44.16 8.80 5.30
C PRO A 316 44.82 7.63 4.55
N CYS A 317 45.25 7.90 3.32
CA CYS A 317 46.08 6.99 2.55
C CYS A 317 47.37 6.70 3.35
N ALA A 318 47.47 5.51 3.93
CA ALA A 318 48.70 5.00 4.49
C ALA A 318 49.68 4.67 3.34
N GLY A 319 50.38 5.68 2.84
CA GLY A 319 51.51 5.53 1.92
C GLY A 319 52.78 5.21 2.71
N SER A 320 53.16 3.94 2.76
CA SER A 320 54.48 3.51 3.22
C SER A 320 55.52 3.80 2.13
N LEU A 321 56.25 4.91 2.27
CA LEU A 321 57.50 5.15 1.55
C LEU A 321 58.67 4.92 2.52
N SER A 322 59.35 3.78 2.35
CA SER A 322 60.62 3.50 3.02
C SER A 322 61.73 4.32 2.36
N ALA A 323 62.31 5.25 3.10
CA ALA A 323 63.54 5.93 2.71
C ALA A 323 64.76 5.11 3.19
N ALA A 324 65.56 4.64 2.25
CA ALA A 324 66.92 4.18 2.48
C ALA A 324 67.86 5.40 2.60
N GLY A 325 68.82 5.37 3.53
CA GLY A 325 69.86 6.40 3.58
C GLY A 325 70.70 6.46 4.85
N CYS A 326 71.67 5.54 4.95
CA CYS A 326 73.09 5.76 5.32
C CYS A 326 73.44 6.64 6.54
N GLY A 327 74.11 6.05 7.54
CA GLY A 327 74.88 6.82 8.54
C GLY A 327 75.45 6.03 9.74
N THR A 328 76.65 5.47 9.57
CA THR A 328 77.75 5.33 10.57
C THR A 328 77.55 4.62 11.92
N ILE A 329 78.36 3.55 12.11
CA ILE A 329 78.79 2.85 13.35
C ILE A 329 80.26 3.29 13.65
N PRO A 330 80.94 3.09 14.82
CA PRO A 330 80.55 2.63 16.18
C PRO A 330 81.03 3.54 17.34
N GLY A 331 80.54 3.23 18.57
CA GLY A 331 81.16 3.66 19.83
C GLY A 331 80.89 2.70 20.99
N THR A 332 81.79 1.72 21.15
CA THR A 332 82.31 1.08 22.38
C THR A 332 81.58 1.29 23.73
N ALA A 333 81.28 0.19 24.46
CA ALA A 333 81.97 -0.26 25.69
C ALA A 333 81.06 -0.92 26.74
N TRP A 334 81.33 -2.20 26.98
CA TRP A 334 81.33 -3.00 28.21
C TRP A 334 80.82 -2.42 29.56
N GLY A 335 80.01 -3.24 30.25
CA GLY A 335 80.24 -3.58 31.67
C GLY A 335 79.13 -3.24 32.67
N GLN A 336 78.24 -4.19 32.96
CA GLN A 336 78.22 -5.03 34.19
C GLN A 336 77.01 -5.97 34.16
#